data_AF-A0A3S3IR23-F1
#
_entry.id   AF-A0A3S3IR23-F1
#
_cell.length_a   1.000
_cell.length_b   1.000
_cell.length_c   1.000
_cell.angle_alpha   90.00
_cell.angle_beta   90.00
_cell.angle_gamma   90.00
#
_symmetry.space_group_name_H-M   'P 1'
#
loop_
_entity.id
_entity.type
_entity.pdbx_description
1 polymer ?
#
loop_
_entity_poly.entity_id
_entity_poly.type
_entity_poly.pdbx_seq_one_letter_code
_entity_poly.pdbx_strand_id
1 'polypeptide(L)'
;MERIKVVPMEDFVGRWIAGNDQHATTTIEIKIVDGHLVVCAIDGSSGELAEIQRLTYGNEEVRFAAQWSSGKTSTYRILLSDGRLVVHVTLSRTDYFKRDLNPDGTYRWRSGILHVAPGHSAGGSLRHAIRSSGRTDDVISFPDNLSCGPIDSQEPSARARWWASIYDEYDVDFDGFWKQIMSTSDRLVVWVGRHSAQEHAFFLALVDRLGDRPYDIIDVTGLQMPLIRPDGKQRLSSPIQAVSLMSETELALLFGTERAMTRQEREEAARRWRSLKSENAPFRIVADSGLVSAPIDVFDELLLERASKDWRKVARVIADTMGHNMEPYIQVGDMMLLTRIVALVDQGKLMAHGDPWLMRKCEVRLPD
;
A
#
# COMPACT_ATOMS: atom_id res chain seq x y z
N MET A 1 -44.50 18.33 -28.87
CA MET A 1 -43.08 18.63 -29.14
C MET A 1 -42.43 18.90 -27.79
N GLU A 2 -41.93 17.85 -27.15
CA GLU A 2 -41.21 18.00 -25.87
C GLU A 2 -39.95 18.83 -26.12
N ARG A 3 -39.79 19.91 -25.35
CA ARG A 3 -38.55 20.68 -25.35
C ARG A 3 -37.46 19.76 -24.82
N ILE A 4 -36.44 19.48 -25.64
CA ILE A 4 -35.21 18.85 -25.19
C ILE A 4 -34.67 19.72 -24.05
N LYS A 5 -34.75 19.22 -22.83
CA LYS A 5 -34.28 19.91 -21.64
C LYS A 5 -32.75 19.77 -21.66
N VAL A 6 -32.07 20.87 -21.97
CA VAL A 6 -30.61 20.89 -21.93
C VAL A 6 -30.21 21.05 -20.46
N VAL A 7 -29.65 19.99 -19.89
CA VAL A 7 -29.12 20.00 -18.53
C VAL A 7 -27.77 20.72 -18.52
N PRO A 8 -27.56 21.73 -17.65
CA PRO A 8 -26.27 22.39 -17.48
C PRO A 8 -25.17 21.40 -17.07
N MET A 9 -23.96 21.55 -17.61
CA MET A 9 -22.80 20.75 -17.21
C MET A 9 -22.50 20.85 -15.70
N GLU A 10 -22.86 21.98 -15.11
CA GLU A 10 -22.71 22.29 -13.68
C GLU A 10 -23.46 21.30 -12.78
N ASP A 11 -24.56 20.70 -13.24
CA ASP A 11 -25.35 19.76 -12.45
C ASP A 11 -24.61 18.45 -12.17
N PHE A 12 -23.65 18.09 -13.04
CA PHE A 12 -22.82 16.88 -12.89
C PHE A 12 -21.59 17.11 -12.02
N VAL A 13 -21.21 18.38 -11.79
CA VAL A 13 -20.01 18.74 -11.02
C VAL A 13 -20.14 18.25 -9.58
N GLY A 14 -19.10 17.60 -9.08
CA GLY A 14 -19.04 17.13 -7.71
C GLY A 14 -18.23 15.85 -7.56
N ARG A 15 -18.21 15.35 -6.33
CA ARG A 15 -17.60 14.07 -5.95
C ARG A 15 -18.68 13.03 -5.69
N TRP A 16 -18.44 11.84 -6.18
CA TRP A 16 -19.38 10.74 -6.19
C TRP A 16 -18.69 9.46 -5.76
N ILE A 17 -19.42 8.59 -5.07
CA ILE A 17 -18.93 7.26 -4.69
C ILE A 17 -19.83 6.23 -5.35
N ALA A 18 -19.24 5.43 -6.23
CA ALA A 18 -19.82 4.22 -6.77
C ALA A 18 -19.26 3.02 -5.98
N GLY A 19 -20.05 1.99 -5.71
CA GLY A 19 -19.50 0.78 -5.10
C GLY A 19 -20.45 -0.42 -5.15
N ASN A 20 -19.94 -1.56 -4.71
CA ASN A 20 -20.71 -2.79 -4.54
C ASN A 20 -20.65 -3.31 -3.10
N ASP A 21 -21.52 -4.26 -2.78
CA ASP A 21 -21.64 -4.89 -1.46
C ASP A 21 -20.36 -5.64 -1.06
N GLN A 22 -19.43 -5.86 -1.99
CA GLN A 22 -18.13 -6.51 -1.79
C GLN A 22 -16.99 -5.52 -1.47
N HIS A 23 -17.29 -4.30 -1.01
CA HIS A 23 -16.32 -3.29 -0.55
C HIS A 23 -15.44 -2.64 -1.64
N ALA A 24 -15.62 -2.99 -2.91
CA ALA A 24 -14.98 -2.25 -3.99
C ALA A 24 -15.73 -0.93 -4.18
N THR A 25 -15.04 0.19 -3.98
CA THR A 25 -15.59 1.53 -4.19
C THR A 25 -14.76 2.26 -5.24
N THR A 26 -15.40 3.06 -6.07
CA THR A 26 -14.74 4.00 -6.98
C THR A 26 -15.23 5.39 -6.65
N THR A 27 -14.31 6.30 -6.36
CA THR A 27 -14.64 7.73 -6.27
C THR A 27 -14.59 8.32 -7.68
N ILE A 28 -15.61 9.08 -8.07
CA ILE A 28 -15.66 9.82 -9.33
C ILE A 28 -15.73 11.30 -8.99
N GLU A 29 -14.76 12.07 -9.45
CA GLU A 29 -14.81 13.54 -9.40
C GLU A 29 -15.09 14.09 -10.79
N ILE A 30 -16.04 15.02 -10.87
CA ILE A 30 -16.40 15.70 -12.10
C ILE A 30 -16.22 17.20 -11.87
N LYS A 31 -15.37 17.84 -12.67
CA LYS A 31 -15.07 19.29 -12.59
C LYS A 31 -15.26 19.94 -13.95
N ILE A 32 -15.35 21.26 -13.97
CA ILE A 32 -15.25 22.06 -15.20
C ILE A 32 -13.91 22.79 -15.15
N VAL A 33 -13.06 22.58 -16.15
CA VAL A 33 -11.76 23.24 -16.32
C VAL A 33 -11.75 23.87 -17.71
N ASP A 34 -11.53 25.18 -17.78
CA ASP A 34 -11.53 25.96 -19.03
C ASP A 34 -12.77 25.72 -19.92
N GLY A 35 -13.94 25.56 -19.29
CA GLY A 35 -15.21 25.30 -19.99
C GLY A 35 -15.44 23.85 -20.43
N HIS A 36 -14.52 22.94 -20.12
CA HIS A 36 -14.61 21.52 -20.46
C HIS A 36 -14.82 20.66 -19.21
N LEU A 37 -15.64 19.61 -19.34
CA LEU A 37 -15.86 18.66 -18.28
C LEU A 37 -14.64 17.73 -18.15
N VAL A 38 -14.10 17.63 -16.95
CA VAL A 38 -12.98 16.75 -16.59
C VAL A 38 -13.48 15.73 -15.58
N VAL A 39 -13.23 14.46 -15.84
CA VAL A 39 -13.57 13.36 -14.93
C VAL A 39 -12.30 12.74 -14.38
N CYS A 40 -12.32 12.38 -13.11
CA CYS A 40 -11.30 11.57 -12.46
C CYS A 40 -11.99 10.39 -11.78
N ALA A 41 -11.49 9.17 -11.99
CA ALA A 41 -11.98 7.98 -11.29
C ALA A 41 -10.85 7.38 -10.46
N ILE A 42 -11.15 7.07 -9.19
CA ILE A 42 -10.18 6.66 -8.18
C ILE A 42 -10.64 5.36 -7.55
N ASP A 43 -9.84 4.31 -7.61
CA ASP A 43 -10.13 3.07 -6.92
C ASP A 43 -10.03 3.28 -5.40
N GLY A 44 -11.10 2.98 -4.67
CA GLY A 44 -11.21 3.24 -3.24
C GLY A 44 -10.46 2.24 -2.36
N SER A 45 -9.92 1.16 -2.96
CA SER A 45 -9.12 0.16 -2.25
C SER A 45 -7.61 0.44 -2.38
N SER A 46 -7.16 0.90 -3.54
CA SER A 46 -5.74 1.10 -3.87
C SER A 46 -5.35 2.58 -3.96
N GLY A 47 -6.33 3.47 -4.15
CA GLY A 47 -6.11 4.88 -4.48
C GLY A 47 -5.72 5.10 -5.94
N GLU A 48 -5.73 4.05 -6.77
CA GLU A 48 -5.33 4.12 -8.18
C GLU A 48 -6.18 5.13 -8.95
N LEU A 49 -5.52 5.98 -9.76
CA LEU A 49 -6.20 6.84 -10.72
C LEU A 49 -6.37 6.11 -12.06
N ALA A 50 -7.61 5.98 -12.53
CA ALA A 50 -7.87 5.43 -13.85
C ALA A 50 -7.53 6.43 -14.96
N GLU A 51 -7.11 5.90 -16.11
CA GLU A 51 -7.11 6.66 -17.35
C GLU A 51 -8.55 6.78 -17.87
N ILE A 52 -9.02 8.02 -18.03
CA ILE A 52 -10.37 8.28 -18.53
C ILE A 52 -10.38 8.31 -20.06
N GLN A 53 -11.21 7.46 -20.65
CA GLN A 53 -11.40 7.33 -22.08
C GLN A 53 -12.87 7.52 -22.47
N ARG A 54 -13.10 7.90 -23.73
CA ARG A 54 -14.45 8.01 -24.34
C ARG A 54 -15.42 8.90 -23.53
N LEU A 55 -14.89 9.95 -22.90
CA LEU A 55 -15.72 10.92 -22.18
C LEU A 55 -16.65 11.63 -23.16
N THR A 56 -17.96 11.48 -22.94
CA THR A 56 -19.00 12.19 -23.69
C THR A 56 -20.03 12.75 -22.72
N TYR A 57 -20.58 13.91 -23.01
CA TYR A 57 -21.60 14.56 -22.19
C TYR A 57 -22.66 15.22 -23.08
N GLY A 58 -23.91 15.21 -22.64
CA GLY A 58 -25.06 15.76 -23.36
C GLY A 58 -26.34 14.95 -23.11
N ASN A 59 -27.50 15.53 -23.41
CA ASN A 59 -28.82 14.88 -23.22
C ASN A 59 -29.02 14.29 -21.81
N GLU A 60 -28.79 15.10 -20.78
CA GLU A 60 -28.97 14.72 -19.37
C GLU A 60 -28.02 13.60 -18.90
N GLU A 61 -26.88 13.44 -19.58
CA GLU A 61 -25.98 12.32 -19.34
C GLU A 61 -24.48 12.68 -19.44
N VAL A 62 -23.66 12.01 -18.62
CA VAL A 62 -22.20 11.90 -18.76
C VAL A 62 -21.81 10.42 -18.88
N ARG A 63 -21.06 10.04 -19.92
CA ARG A 63 -20.50 8.70 -20.11
C ARG A 63 -18.98 8.74 -20.17
N PHE A 64 -18.32 7.77 -19.57
CA PHE A 64 -16.88 7.57 -19.72
C PHE A 64 -16.49 6.13 -19.40
N ALA A 65 -15.30 5.74 -19.85
CA ALA A 65 -14.63 4.50 -19.46
C ALA A 65 -13.40 4.81 -18.62
N ALA A 66 -13.27 4.15 -17.48
CA ALA A 66 -12.09 4.16 -16.63
C ALA A 66 -11.26 2.92 -16.96
N GLN A 67 -10.07 3.12 -17.51
CA GLN A 67 -9.08 2.06 -17.71
C GLN A 67 -8.18 1.99 -16.48
N TRP A 68 -8.12 0.81 -15.87
CA TRP A 68 -7.26 0.52 -14.74
C TRP A 68 -5.98 -0.15 -15.23
N SER A 69 -4.91 0.03 -14.47
CA SER A 69 -3.59 -0.57 -14.66
C SER A 69 -3.63 -2.10 -14.74
N SER A 70 -4.57 -2.74 -14.03
CA SER A 70 -4.87 -4.17 -14.15
C SER A 70 -5.35 -4.62 -15.54
N GLY A 71 -5.57 -3.68 -16.48
CA GLY A 71 -6.14 -3.94 -17.80
C GLY A 71 -7.67 -4.08 -17.80
N LYS A 72 -8.32 -4.00 -16.62
CA LYS A 72 -9.78 -3.95 -16.51
C LYS A 72 -10.30 -2.60 -16.96
N THR A 73 -11.50 -2.58 -17.54
CA THR A 73 -12.20 -1.35 -17.91
C THR A 73 -13.55 -1.27 -17.19
N SER A 74 -13.81 -0.18 -16.48
CA SER A 74 -15.12 0.12 -15.89
C SER A 74 -15.81 1.22 -16.70
N THR A 75 -17.01 0.97 -17.21
CA THR A 75 -17.78 1.98 -17.97
C THR A 75 -18.86 2.60 -17.09
N TYR A 76 -18.85 3.92 -17.00
CA TYR A 76 -19.79 4.70 -16.20
C TYR A 76 -20.72 5.49 -17.10
N ARG A 77 -22.00 5.49 -16.73
CA ARG A 77 -23.07 6.29 -17.32
C ARG A 77 -23.85 6.96 -16.20
N ILE A 78 -23.78 8.27 -16.16
CA ILE A 78 -24.34 9.12 -15.11
C ILE A 78 -25.50 9.89 -15.72
N LEU A 79 -26.73 9.66 -15.25
CA LEU A 79 -27.93 10.34 -15.74
C LEU A 79 -28.40 11.37 -14.71
N LEU A 80 -28.92 12.51 -15.18
CA LEU A 80 -29.74 13.40 -14.38
C LEU A 80 -31.21 13.12 -14.70
N SER A 81 -32.00 12.71 -13.70
CA SER A 81 -33.44 12.46 -13.85
C SER A 81 -34.19 13.11 -12.69
N ASP A 82 -35.21 13.93 -13.00
CA ASP A 82 -36.06 14.62 -12.01
C ASP A 82 -35.30 15.44 -10.94
N GLY A 83 -34.20 16.10 -11.34
CA GLY A 83 -33.37 16.90 -10.43
C GLY A 83 -32.54 16.07 -9.44
N ARG A 84 -32.50 14.75 -9.62
CA ARG A 84 -31.64 13.81 -8.89
C ARG A 84 -30.71 13.11 -9.88
N LEU A 85 -29.46 12.96 -9.48
CA LEU A 85 -28.49 12.21 -10.28
C LEU A 85 -28.64 10.71 -9.98
N VAL A 86 -28.97 9.96 -11.02
CA VAL A 86 -29.16 8.51 -11.00
C VAL A 86 -28.11 7.91 -11.92
N VAL A 87 -27.24 7.06 -11.38
CA VAL A 87 -26.25 6.36 -12.20
C VAL A 87 -26.84 5.09 -12.77
N HIS A 88 -26.68 4.92 -14.08
CA HIS A 88 -26.93 3.67 -14.78
C HIS A 88 -25.59 3.10 -15.26
N VAL A 89 -24.87 2.37 -14.40
CA VAL A 89 -23.67 1.62 -14.84
C VAL A 89 -24.10 0.50 -15.79
N THR A 90 -23.36 0.28 -16.88
CA THR A 90 -23.73 -0.77 -17.85
C THR A 90 -22.95 -2.08 -17.73
N LEU A 91 -21.84 -2.21 -16.97
CA LEU A 91 -21.04 -3.47 -16.99
C LEU A 91 -20.31 -3.91 -15.70
N SER A 92 -20.56 -3.34 -14.52
CA SER A 92 -20.11 -3.92 -13.25
C SER A 92 -21.16 -3.72 -12.15
N ARG A 93 -21.55 -4.80 -11.45
CA ARG A 93 -22.48 -4.78 -10.31
C ARG A 93 -22.09 -3.65 -9.36
N THR A 94 -22.86 -2.57 -9.37
CA THR A 94 -22.74 -1.41 -8.48
C THR A 94 -24.04 -1.37 -7.72
N ASP A 95 -24.00 -1.68 -6.44
CA ASP A 95 -25.19 -1.81 -5.60
C ASP A 95 -25.61 -0.45 -5.03
N TYR A 96 -24.70 0.54 -5.01
CA TYR A 96 -25.01 1.92 -4.64
C TYR A 96 -24.16 2.96 -5.37
N PHE A 97 -24.77 4.13 -5.58
CA PHE A 97 -24.10 5.34 -6.04
C PHE A 97 -24.62 6.53 -5.22
N LYS A 98 -23.73 7.29 -4.59
CA LYS A 98 -24.12 8.45 -3.78
C LYS A 98 -23.23 9.64 -4.04
N ARG A 99 -23.82 10.84 -3.95
CA ARG A 99 -23.06 12.09 -3.90
C ARG A 99 -22.31 12.17 -2.58
N ASP A 100 -21.04 12.53 -2.63
CA ASP A 100 -20.20 12.76 -1.44
C ASP A 100 -20.24 14.25 -1.11
N LEU A 101 -20.94 14.58 -0.02
CA LEU A 101 -21.17 15.94 0.44
C LEU A 101 -20.58 16.12 1.83
N ASN A 102 -20.19 17.35 2.15
CA ASN A 102 -19.92 17.74 3.53
C ASN A 102 -21.22 17.72 4.37
N PRO A 103 -21.13 17.70 5.72
CA PRO A 103 -22.32 17.72 6.58
C PRO A 103 -23.24 18.93 6.35
N ASP A 104 -22.70 20.03 5.83
CA ASP A 104 -23.43 21.25 5.47
C ASP A 104 -24.08 21.21 4.06
N GLY A 105 -23.94 20.09 3.34
CA GLY A 105 -24.49 19.90 1.99
C GLY A 105 -23.63 20.45 0.86
N THR A 106 -22.45 21.03 1.14
CA THR A 106 -21.52 21.51 0.11
C THR A 106 -20.75 20.37 -0.54
N TYR A 107 -20.22 20.62 -1.75
CA TYR A 107 -19.40 19.64 -2.46
C TYR A 107 -18.15 19.31 -1.67
N ARG A 108 -17.94 18.01 -1.46
CA ARG A 108 -16.70 17.49 -0.94
C ARG A 108 -15.73 17.26 -2.11
N TRP A 109 -14.49 17.70 -1.97
CA TRP A 109 -13.45 17.51 -2.98
C TRP A 109 -12.25 16.82 -2.35
N ARG A 110 -11.45 16.11 -3.15
CA ARG A 110 -10.11 15.71 -2.72
C ARG A 110 -9.33 16.92 -2.23
N SER A 111 -8.58 16.74 -1.16
CA SER A 111 -7.73 17.78 -0.59
C SER A 111 -6.52 18.12 -1.46
N GLY A 112 -6.17 17.26 -2.43
CA GLY A 112 -4.92 17.35 -3.18
C GLY A 112 -3.71 16.81 -2.41
N ILE A 113 -3.95 16.01 -1.36
CA ILE A 113 -2.92 15.29 -0.61
C ILE A 113 -3.01 13.81 -0.96
N LEU A 114 -1.88 13.22 -1.33
CA LEU A 114 -1.71 11.78 -1.52
C LEU A 114 -0.77 11.23 -0.45
N HIS A 115 -1.31 10.43 0.46
CA HIS A 115 -0.51 9.68 1.42
C HIS A 115 0.10 8.44 0.76
N VAL A 116 1.42 8.28 0.89
CA VAL A 116 2.15 7.12 0.37
C VAL A 116 2.45 6.18 1.53
N ALA A 117 1.82 5.01 1.52
CA ALA A 117 1.94 4.01 2.58
C ALA A 117 3.02 2.96 2.22
N PRO A 118 3.82 2.48 3.19
CA PRO A 118 4.94 1.57 2.93
C PRO A 118 4.52 0.10 2.71
N GLY A 119 3.22 -0.15 2.50
CA GLY A 119 2.65 -1.46 2.26
C GLY A 119 1.12 -1.44 2.27
N HIS A 120 0.50 -2.55 1.85
CA HIS A 120 -0.97 -2.71 1.84
C HIS A 120 -1.60 -2.62 3.23
N SER A 121 -0.97 -3.22 4.25
CA SER A 121 -1.48 -3.19 5.63
C SER A 121 -1.52 -1.76 6.18
N ALA A 122 -0.39 -1.03 6.10
CA ALA A 122 -0.33 0.38 6.49
C ALA A 122 -1.32 1.24 5.69
N GLY A 123 -1.43 1.01 4.38
CA GLY A 123 -2.38 1.76 3.54
C GLY A 123 -3.84 1.50 3.88
N GLY A 124 -4.18 0.25 4.27
CA GLY A 124 -5.51 -0.09 4.79
C GLY A 124 -5.84 0.74 6.03
N SER A 125 -4.98 0.69 7.05
CA SER A 125 -5.16 1.45 8.29
C SER A 125 -5.21 2.97 8.03
N LEU A 126 -4.36 3.49 7.13
CA LEU A 126 -4.39 4.91 6.75
C LEU A 126 -5.69 5.33 6.07
N ARG A 127 -6.24 4.51 5.16
CA ARG A 127 -7.55 4.79 4.56
C ARG A 127 -8.66 4.84 5.61
N HIS A 128 -8.62 3.94 6.59
CA HIS A 128 -9.55 3.99 7.72
C HIS A 128 -9.36 5.24 8.57
N ALA A 129 -8.10 5.61 8.88
CA ALA A 129 -7.77 6.81 9.64
C ALA A 129 -8.31 8.08 8.96
N ILE A 130 -8.01 8.27 7.66
CA ILE A 130 -8.49 9.41 6.85
C ILE A 130 -10.02 9.51 6.89
N ARG A 131 -10.72 8.39 6.63
CA ARG A 131 -12.18 8.34 6.65
C ARG A 131 -12.75 8.71 8.02
N SER A 132 -12.17 8.16 9.09
CA SER A 132 -12.62 8.43 10.47
C SER A 132 -12.37 9.87 10.91
N SER A 133 -11.33 10.52 10.38
CA SER A 133 -11.02 11.93 10.63
C SER A 133 -11.79 12.90 9.72
N GLY A 134 -12.69 12.39 8.87
CA GLY A 134 -13.46 13.22 7.92
C GLY A 134 -12.62 13.88 6.83
N ARG A 135 -11.38 13.42 6.62
CA ARG A 135 -10.46 13.92 5.60
C ARG A 135 -10.81 13.33 4.23
N THR A 136 -10.39 14.02 3.18
CA THR A 136 -10.62 13.63 1.78
C THR A 136 -9.32 13.41 1.02
N ASP A 137 -8.27 13.08 1.76
CA ASP A 137 -6.96 12.73 1.22
C ASP A 137 -7.02 11.36 0.55
N ASP A 138 -6.18 11.15 -0.45
CA ASP A 138 -6.04 9.86 -1.12
C ASP A 138 -4.89 9.06 -0.48
N VAL A 139 -4.90 7.73 -0.63
CA VAL A 139 -3.82 6.83 -0.14
C VAL A 139 -3.43 5.88 -1.23
N ILE A 140 -2.13 5.80 -1.52
CA ILE A 140 -1.54 4.76 -2.35
C ILE A 140 -0.67 3.82 -1.52
N SER A 141 -0.80 2.52 -1.74
CA SER A 141 -0.04 1.48 -1.03
C SER A 141 1.12 0.98 -1.88
N PHE A 142 2.32 0.92 -1.31
CA PHE A 142 3.44 0.28 -1.97
C PHE A 142 3.20 -1.23 -2.12
N PRO A 143 3.27 -1.80 -3.33
CA PRO A 143 2.86 -3.19 -3.55
C PRO A 143 3.97 -4.23 -3.40
N ASP A 144 5.24 -3.82 -3.32
CA ASP A 144 6.40 -4.73 -3.26
C ASP A 144 7.02 -4.81 -1.85
N ASN A 145 7.95 -5.74 -1.67
CA ASN A 145 8.87 -5.78 -0.55
C ASN A 145 10.33 -5.78 -1.07
N LEU A 146 10.97 -4.61 -0.99
CA LEU A 146 12.34 -4.39 -1.45
C LEU A 146 13.41 -4.82 -0.44
N SER A 147 13.03 -5.34 0.73
CA SER A 147 14.00 -5.91 1.67
C SER A 147 14.50 -7.29 1.25
N CYS A 148 13.91 -7.91 0.23
CA CYS A 148 14.32 -9.21 -0.29
C CYS A 148 14.34 -9.25 -1.83
N GLY A 149 15.17 -10.14 -2.37
CA GLY A 149 15.29 -10.37 -3.82
C GLY A 149 16.11 -9.33 -4.56
N PRO A 150 16.13 -9.37 -5.90
CA PRO A 150 16.94 -8.46 -6.70
C PRO A 150 16.36 -7.04 -6.73
N ILE A 151 17.22 -6.02 -6.69
CA ILE A 151 16.87 -4.58 -6.78
C ILE A 151 17.84 -3.79 -7.68
N ASP A 152 18.80 -4.45 -8.31
CA ASP A 152 19.77 -3.85 -9.23
C ASP A 152 19.10 -3.20 -10.45
N SER A 153 17.99 -3.79 -10.92
CA SER A 153 17.15 -3.24 -11.98
C SER A 153 16.00 -2.37 -11.45
N GLN A 154 15.64 -1.32 -12.18
CA GLN A 154 14.40 -0.57 -11.95
C GLN A 154 13.22 -1.09 -12.81
N GLU A 155 13.45 -2.12 -13.64
CA GLU A 155 12.41 -2.72 -14.47
C GLU A 155 11.39 -3.48 -13.60
N PRO A 156 10.11 -3.06 -13.56
CA PRO A 156 9.08 -3.73 -12.75
C PRO A 156 8.94 -5.22 -13.07
N SER A 157 9.18 -5.59 -14.33
CA SER A 157 9.11 -6.99 -14.79
C SER A 157 10.14 -7.91 -14.13
N ALA A 158 11.29 -7.39 -13.68
CA ALA A 158 12.28 -8.20 -12.98
C ALA A 158 11.79 -8.65 -11.61
N ARG A 159 11.11 -7.74 -10.88
CA ARG A 159 10.47 -8.03 -9.60
C ARG A 159 9.30 -8.99 -9.76
N ALA A 160 8.45 -8.77 -10.77
CA ALA A 160 7.36 -9.68 -11.08
C ALA A 160 7.84 -11.11 -11.35
N ARG A 161 8.87 -11.29 -12.20
CA ARG A 161 9.47 -12.61 -12.47
C ARG A 161 10.06 -13.25 -11.23
N TRP A 162 10.73 -12.48 -10.37
CA TRP A 162 11.31 -13.00 -9.15
C TRP A 162 10.22 -13.49 -8.19
N TRP A 163 9.18 -12.71 -7.96
CA TRP A 163 8.07 -13.14 -7.11
C TRP A 163 7.28 -14.33 -7.69
N ALA A 164 7.09 -14.38 -9.01
CA ALA A 164 6.47 -15.51 -9.69
C ALA A 164 7.31 -16.81 -9.62
N SER A 165 8.59 -16.72 -9.24
CA SER A 165 9.40 -17.92 -8.93
C SER A 165 9.15 -18.47 -7.52
N ILE A 166 8.49 -17.69 -6.65
CA ILE A 166 8.14 -18.06 -5.27
C ILE A 166 6.65 -18.42 -5.16
N TYR A 167 5.79 -17.73 -5.91
CA TYR A 167 4.35 -17.94 -5.97
C TYR A 167 3.92 -18.43 -7.36
N ASP A 168 3.08 -19.45 -7.42
CA ASP A 168 2.53 -19.97 -8.70
C ASP A 168 1.71 -18.91 -9.47
N GLU A 169 1.09 -17.96 -8.77
CA GLU A 169 0.34 -16.84 -9.35
C GLU A 169 0.63 -15.55 -8.56
N TYR A 170 1.35 -14.60 -9.18
CA TYR A 170 1.63 -13.29 -8.59
C TYR A 170 1.39 -12.17 -9.59
N ASP A 171 0.12 -11.80 -9.75
CA ASP A 171 -0.35 -10.73 -10.61
C ASP A 171 -0.46 -9.42 -9.82
N VAL A 172 0.69 -8.78 -9.62
CA VAL A 172 0.80 -7.49 -8.91
C VAL A 172 1.34 -6.45 -9.86
N ASP A 173 0.61 -5.34 -10.02
CA ASP A 173 1.09 -4.21 -10.81
C ASP A 173 2.11 -3.37 -10.02
N PHE A 174 3.38 -3.70 -10.22
CA PHE A 174 4.49 -2.93 -9.66
C PHE A 174 4.70 -1.58 -10.35
N ASP A 175 4.25 -1.41 -11.59
CA ASP A 175 4.54 -0.22 -12.40
C ASP A 175 3.54 0.90 -12.15
N GLY A 176 2.25 0.57 -11.97
CA GLY A 176 1.19 1.54 -11.71
C GLY A 176 1.46 2.40 -10.48
N PHE A 177 1.99 1.80 -9.40
CA PHE A 177 2.40 2.55 -8.20
C PHE A 177 3.39 3.67 -8.54
N TRP A 178 4.47 3.34 -9.25
CA TRP A 178 5.50 4.30 -9.60
C TRP A 178 5.00 5.33 -10.60
N LYS A 179 4.23 4.91 -11.61
CA LYS A 179 3.60 5.82 -12.57
C LYS A 179 2.72 6.85 -11.88
N GLN A 180 1.87 6.42 -10.94
CA GLN A 180 0.97 7.31 -10.21
C GLN A 180 1.74 8.32 -9.35
N ILE A 181 2.74 7.87 -8.59
CA ILE A 181 3.54 8.78 -7.76
C ILE A 181 4.30 9.79 -8.62
N MET A 182 4.81 9.38 -9.79
CA MET A 182 5.56 10.28 -10.66
C MET A 182 4.67 11.25 -11.45
N SER A 183 3.42 10.88 -11.76
CA SER A 183 2.51 11.68 -12.59
C SER A 183 1.58 12.60 -11.81
N THR A 184 1.24 12.27 -10.56
CA THR A 184 0.31 13.08 -9.77
C THR A 184 0.85 14.48 -9.52
N SER A 185 -0.04 15.48 -9.47
CA SER A 185 0.28 16.85 -9.02
C SER A 185 0.00 17.06 -7.53
N ASP A 186 -0.46 16.02 -6.81
CA ASP A 186 -0.77 16.11 -5.39
C ASP A 186 0.47 16.34 -4.54
N ARG A 187 0.25 16.99 -3.38
CA ARG A 187 1.23 17.01 -2.31
C ARG A 187 1.39 15.60 -1.75
N LEU A 188 2.61 15.09 -1.78
CA LEU A 188 2.93 13.76 -1.27
C LEU A 188 3.24 13.82 0.22
N VAL A 189 2.65 12.91 1.00
CA VAL A 189 2.99 12.66 2.41
C VAL A 189 3.38 11.20 2.58
N VAL A 190 4.67 10.95 2.79
CA VAL A 190 5.23 9.59 2.86
C VAL A 190 5.29 9.12 4.30
N TRP A 191 4.72 7.94 4.57
CA TRP A 191 4.77 7.31 5.87
C TRP A 191 5.90 6.27 5.92
N VAL A 192 6.68 6.27 7.00
CA VAL A 192 7.84 5.36 7.15
C VAL A 192 8.07 4.96 8.60
N GLY A 193 8.35 3.67 8.83
CA GLY A 193 9.04 3.17 10.01
C GLY A 193 10.38 2.53 9.64
N ARG A 194 11.48 3.13 10.09
CA ARG A 194 12.86 2.73 9.72
C ARG A 194 13.35 1.48 10.45
N HIS A 195 12.63 1.05 11.49
CA HIS A 195 12.92 -0.19 12.19
C HIS A 195 12.25 -1.41 11.54
N SER A 196 11.51 -1.24 10.44
CA SER A 196 11.11 -2.33 9.55
C SER A 196 11.97 -2.36 8.31
N ALA A 197 12.60 -3.50 8.02
CA ALA A 197 13.44 -3.68 6.84
C ALA A 197 12.66 -3.40 5.56
N GLN A 198 11.40 -3.85 5.48
CA GLN A 198 10.52 -3.62 4.35
C GLN A 198 10.22 -2.12 4.16
N GLU A 199 9.75 -1.45 5.21
CA GLU A 199 9.34 -0.04 5.10
C GLU A 199 10.55 0.88 4.89
N HIS A 200 11.70 0.56 5.50
CA HIS A 200 12.94 1.29 5.30
C HIS A 200 13.48 1.09 3.87
N ALA A 201 13.45 -0.14 3.32
CA ALA A 201 13.86 -0.38 1.93
C ALA A 201 12.99 0.39 0.93
N PHE A 202 11.67 0.35 1.13
CA PHE A 202 10.72 1.15 0.38
C PHE A 202 11.05 2.64 0.44
N PHE A 203 11.27 3.19 1.65
CA PHE A 203 11.57 4.60 1.83
C PHE A 203 12.84 5.03 1.09
N LEU A 204 13.92 4.26 1.21
CA LEU A 204 15.18 4.56 0.51
C LEU A 204 15.01 4.54 -1.02
N ALA A 205 14.26 3.55 -1.54
CA ALA A 205 13.95 3.45 -2.95
C ALA A 205 13.11 4.63 -3.46
N LEU A 206 12.10 5.03 -2.69
CA LEU A 206 11.24 6.17 -2.99
C LEU A 206 12.04 7.48 -3.03
N VAL A 207 12.91 7.72 -2.04
CA VAL A 207 13.74 8.93 -1.98
C VAL A 207 14.64 9.04 -3.21
N ASP A 208 15.32 7.95 -3.60
CA ASP A 208 16.16 7.94 -4.81
C ASP A 208 15.34 8.20 -6.09
N ARG A 209 14.13 7.63 -6.18
CA ARG A 209 13.26 7.76 -7.35
C ARG A 209 12.64 9.15 -7.48
N LEU A 210 12.25 9.77 -6.38
CA LEU A 210 11.63 11.10 -6.36
C LEU A 210 12.64 12.23 -6.66
N GLY A 211 13.91 12.05 -6.31
CA GLY A 211 14.95 13.07 -6.51
C GLY A 211 14.57 14.41 -5.86
N ASP A 212 14.51 15.47 -6.68
CA ASP A 212 14.21 16.83 -6.21
C ASP A 212 12.71 17.12 -6.04
N ARG A 213 11.83 16.19 -6.42
CA ARG A 213 10.38 16.36 -6.26
C ARG A 213 10.05 16.63 -4.78
N PRO A 214 9.22 17.65 -4.47
CA PRO A 214 8.85 17.95 -3.09
C PRO A 214 7.87 16.90 -2.53
N TYR A 215 8.08 16.54 -1.27
CA TYR A 215 7.21 15.70 -0.46
C TYR A 215 7.51 15.95 1.01
N ASP A 216 6.54 15.62 1.87
CA ASP A 216 6.72 15.60 3.32
C ASP A 216 6.75 14.15 3.83
N ILE A 217 7.29 13.96 5.02
CA ILE A 217 7.41 12.66 5.67
C ILE A 217 6.73 12.68 7.04
N ILE A 218 6.13 11.55 7.40
CA ILE A 218 5.77 11.19 8.77
C ILE A 218 6.59 9.95 9.13
N ASP A 219 7.58 10.16 9.99
CA ASP A 219 8.47 9.11 10.48
C ASP A 219 7.94 8.62 11.83
N VAL A 220 7.47 7.38 11.88
CA VAL A 220 6.88 6.79 13.09
C VAL A 220 7.92 6.09 13.96
N THR A 221 9.17 6.04 13.50
CA THR A 221 10.24 5.28 14.16
C THR A 221 10.47 5.78 15.58
N GLY A 222 10.33 4.88 16.54
CA GLY A 222 10.57 5.16 17.95
C GLY A 222 9.50 5.99 18.64
N LEU A 223 8.44 6.41 17.93
CA LEU A 223 7.33 7.12 18.57
C LEU A 223 6.68 6.25 19.63
N GLN A 224 6.18 6.87 20.70
CA GLN A 224 5.41 6.18 21.72
C GLN A 224 4.03 6.83 21.80
N MET A 225 3.00 6.03 21.53
CA MET A 225 1.64 6.51 21.48
C MET A 225 0.98 6.42 22.86
N PRO A 226 0.08 7.36 23.20
CA PRO A 226 -0.69 7.29 24.43
C PRO A 226 -1.69 6.12 24.37
N LEU A 227 -1.72 5.33 25.44
CA LEU A 227 -2.57 4.17 25.63
C LEU A 227 -3.37 4.31 26.94
N ILE A 228 -4.60 3.80 26.96
CA ILE A 228 -5.37 3.61 28.19
C ILE A 228 -5.35 2.13 28.55
N ARG A 229 -4.84 1.81 29.74
CA ARG A 229 -4.85 0.44 30.27
C ARG A 229 -6.27 -0.01 30.65
N PRO A 230 -6.50 -1.32 30.82
CA PRO A 230 -7.77 -1.82 31.35
C PRO A 230 -8.17 -1.23 32.71
N ASP A 231 -7.19 -0.77 33.52
CA ASP A 231 -7.41 -0.10 34.80
C ASP A 231 -7.69 1.41 34.69
N GLY A 232 -7.80 1.94 33.47
CA GLY A 232 -8.06 3.35 33.18
C GLY A 232 -6.83 4.27 33.24
N LYS A 233 -5.64 3.77 33.57
CA LYS A 233 -4.42 4.59 33.65
C LYS A 233 -3.77 4.81 32.29
N GLN A 234 -3.28 6.02 32.07
CA GLN A 234 -2.49 6.34 30.88
C GLN A 234 -1.10 5.71 30.94
N ARG A 235 -0.64 5.17 29.81
CA ARG A 235 0.72 4.66 29.61
C ARG A 235 1.15 4.98 28.18
N LEU A 236 2.45 5.08 27.95
CA LEU A 236 3.02 5.08 26.60
C LEU A 236 3.17 3.64 26.08
N SER A 237 3.02 3.48 24.76
CA SER A 237 3.31 2.23 24.05
C SER A 237 4.81 1.90 24.05
N SER A 238 5.12 0.67 23.66
CA SER A 238 6.48 0.37 23.19
C SER A 238 6.80 1.26 21.98
N PRO A 239 8.10 1.59 21.77
CA PRO A 239 8.52 2.36 20.60
C PRO A 239 8.02 1.72 19.31
N ILE A 240 7.33 2.49 18.47
CA ILE A 240 6.79 2.02 17.20
C ILE A 240 7.93 1.75 16.22
N GLN A 241 7.87 0.60 15.55
CA GLN A 241 8.92 0.17 14.63
C GLN A 241 8.55 0.42 13.16
N ALA A 242 7.26 0.32 12.87
CA ALA A 242 6.69 0.26 11.53
C ALA A 242 5.29 0.88 11.51
N VAL A 243 4.91 1.53 10.42
CA VAL A 243 3.58 2.13 10.22
C VAL A 243 2.50 1.04 10.25
N SER A 244 2.81 -0.13 9.70
CA SER A 244 1.93 -1.30 9.67
C SER A 244 1.52 -1.85 11.05
N LEU A 245 2.22 -1.47 12.13
CA LEU A 245 1.86 -1.84 13.49
C LEU A 245 0.90 -0.86 14.18
N MET A 246 0.64 0.30 13.56
CA MET A 246 -0.20 1.33 14.15
C MET A 246 -1.67 1.12 13.81
N SER A 247 -2.54 1.37 14.79
CA SER A 247 -3.99 1.42 14.60
C SER A 247 -4.41 2.68 13.83
N GLU A 248 -5.62 2.66 13.25
CA GLU A 248 -6.20 3.81 12.56
C GLU A 248 -6.34 5.04 13.48
N THR A 249 -6.57 4.83 14.79
CA THR A 249 -6.69 5.92 15.76
C THR A 249 -5.33 6.57 16.03
N GLU A 250 -4.27 5.77 16.16
CA GLU A 250 -2.91 6.29 16.33
C GLU A 250 -2.42 7.02 15.09
N LEU A 251 -2.68 6.49 13.90
CA LEU A 251 -2.36 7.14 12.64
C LEU A 251 -3.09 8.48 12.49
N ALA A 252 -4.37 8.54 12.88
CA ALA A 252 -5.15 9.78 12.82
C ALA A 252 -4.57 10.91 13.67
N LEU A 253 -3.93 10.59 14.80
CA LEU A 253 -3.27 11.58 15.67
C LEU A 253 -2.03 12.22 15.02
N LEU A 254 -1.47 11.62 13.98
CA LEU A 254 -0.26 12.09 13.32
C LEU A 254 -0.53 12.97 12.09
N PHE A 255 -1.79 13.13 11.66
CA PHE A 255 -2.10 14.08 10.58
C PHE A 255 -1.73 15.51 10.96
N GLY A 256 -1.03 16.22 10.07
CA GLY A 256 -0.53 17.57 10.32
C GLY A 256 0.84 17.62 11.00
N THR A 257 1.42 16.47 11.34
CA THR A 257 2.79 16.37 11.88
C THR A 257 3.85 16.17 10.81
N GLU A 258 3.45 16.10 9.54
CA GLU A 258 4.37 15.88 8.43
C GLU A 258 5.40 17.03 8.32
N ARG A 259 6.63 16.66 7.94
CA ARG A 259 7.72 17.62 7.75
C ARG A 259 8.44 17.40 6.43
N ALA A 260 9.00 18.46 5.87
CA ALA A 260 9.91 18.34 4.75
C ALA A 260 11.20 17.61 5.17
N MET A 261 11.77 16.84 4.24
CA MET A 261 13.13 16.33 4.41
C MET A 261 14.15 17.41 4.08
N THR A 262 15.20 17.47 4.89
CA THR A 262 16.38 18.26 4.57
C THR A 262 17.07 17.71 3.31
N ARG A 263 17.86 18.56 2.66
CA ARG A 263 18.67 18.12 1.51
C ARG A 263 19.65 17.00 1.90
N GLN A 264 20.26 17.11 3.07
CA GLN A 264 21.20 16.11 3.59
C GLN A 264 20.53 14.74 3.79
N GLU A 265 19.37 14.69 4.46
CA GLU A 265 18.62 13.45 4.67
C GLU A 265 18.29 12.76 3.33
N ARG A 266 17.89 13.54 2.31
CA ARG A 266 17.59 13.03 0.97
C ARG A 266 18.83 12.45 0.28
N GLU A 267 19.94 13.19 0.32
CA GLU A 267 21.19 12.75 -0.28
C GLU A 267 21.74 11.48 0.39
N GLU A 268 21.67 11.38 1.72
CA GLU A 268 22.09 10.21 2.47
C GLU A 268 21.23 8.98 2.16
N ALA A 269 19.90 9.13 2.17
CA ALA A 269 18.97 8.06 1.83
C ALA A 269 19.16 7.56 0.39
N ALA A 270 19.27 8.48 -0.59
CA ALA A 270 19.51 8.13 -1.98
C ALA A 270 20.88 7.44 -2.17
N ARG A 271 21.94 7.93 -1.52
CA ARG A 271 23.25 7.26 -1.54
C ARG A 271 23.16 5.85 -0.96
N ARG A 272 22.46 5.67 0.16
CA ARG A 272 22.30 4.34 0.76
C ARG A 272 21.54 3.38 -0.15
N TRP A 273 20.46 3.85 -0.80
CA TRP A 273 19.73 3.04 -1.78
C TRP A 273 20.62 2.59 -2.94
N ARG A 274 21.41 3.51 -3.52
CA ARG A 274 22.32 3.18 -4.63
C ARG A 274 23.39 2.16 -4.23
N SER A 275 23.90 2.25 -3.00
CA SER A 275 24.82 1.24 -2.45
C SER A 275 24.14 -0.12 -2.36
N LEU A 276 22.95 -0.21 -1.76
CA LEU A 276 22.15 -1.44 -1.68
C LEU A 276 21.84 -2.04 -3.05
N LYS A 277 21.57 -1.19 -4.04
CA LYS A 277 21.39 -1.62 -5.43
C LYS A 277 22.66 -2.22 -6.03
N SER A 278 23.82 -1.62 -5.77
CA SER A 278 25.10 -2.16 -6.25
C SER A 278 25.50 -3.46 -5.53
N GLU A 279 25.17 -3.58 -4.25
CA GLU A 279 25.37 -4.77 -3.43
C GLU A 279 24.45 -5.92 -3.88
N ASN A 280 23.21 -5.59 -4.27
CA ASN A 280 22.16 -6.50 -4.76
C ASN A 280 22.01 -7.81 -3.95
N ALA A 281 22.27 -7.76 -2.65
CA ALA A 281 22.24 -8.96 -1.81
C ALA A 281 20.83 -9.58 -1.74
N PRO A 282 20.68 -10.87 -1.38
CA PRO A 282 19.37 -11.52 -1.32
C PRO A 282 18.43 -10.91 -0.27
N PHE A 283 18.98 -10.43 0.84
CA PHE A 283 18.25 -9.77 1.92
C PHE A 283 18.83 -8.39 2.24
N ARG A 284 18.00 -7.56 2.86
CA ARG A 284 18.38 -6.35 3.58
C ARG A 284 17.76 -6.41 4.96
N ILE A 285 18.58 -6.17 5.98
CA ILE A 285 18.18 -6.19 7.39
C ILE A 285 18.47 -4.83 8.02
N VAL A 286 17.71 -4.47 9.05
CA VAL A 286 17.98 -3.26 9.84
C VAL A 286 19.02 -3.58 10.89
N ALA A 287 20.05 -2.75 10.97
CA ALA A 287 21.03 -2.70 12.04
C ALA A 287 21.06 -1.28 12.65
N ASP A 288 21.87 -1.07 13.68
CA ASP A 288 22.05 0.25 14.30
C ASP A 288 22.47 1.34 13.29
N SER A 289 23.22 0.95 12.25
CA SER A 289 23.64 1.84 11.15
C SER A 289 22.58 2.05 10.07
N GLY A 290 21.37 1.51 10.24
CA GLY A 290 20.29 1.51 9.25
C GLY A 290 20.25 0.22 8.42
N LEU A 291 19.69 0.31 7.21
CA LEU A 291 19.43 -0.85 6.36
C LEU A 291 20.71 -1.36 5.67
N VAL A 292 21.09 -2.61 5.91
CA VAL A 292 22.31 -3.26 5.39
C VAL A 292 22.02 -4.50 4.56
N SER A 293 22.86 -4.80 3.56
CA SER A 293 22.75 -6.04 2.79
C SER A 293 23.13 -7.26 3.63
N ALA A 294 22.43 -8.37 3.39
CA ALA A 294 22.60 -9.63 4.12
C ALA A 294 22.58 -10.85 3.17
N PRO A 295 23.32 -11.92 3.49
CA PRO A 295 23.37 -13.13 2.68
C PRO A 295 22.05 -13.91 2.73
N ILE A 296 21.87 -14.85 1.80
CA ILE A 296 20.63 -15.63 1.66
C ILE A 296 20.30 -16.47 2.90
N ASP A 297 21.32 -16.87 3.66
CA ASP A 297 21.23 -17.76 4.82
C ASP A 297 21.22 -17.00 6.16
N VAL A 298 21.09 -15.67 6.15
CA VAL A 298 21.14 -14.82 7.36
C VAL A 298 20.14 -15.23 8.46
N PHE A 299 19.03 -15.90 8.09
CA PHE A 299 18.02 -16.37 9.03
C PHE A 299 18.09 -17.89 9.32
N ASP A 300 18.97 -18.63 8.64
CA ASP A 300 19.00 -20.10 8.69
C ASP A 300 19.37 -20.61 10.09
N GLU A 301 20.36 -19.99 10.75
CA GLU A 301 20.77 -20.37 12.11
C GLU A 301 19.61 -20.24 13.09
N LEU A 302 18.92 -19.10 13.08
CA LEU A 302 17.77 -18.88 13.94
C LEU A 302 16.62 -19.85 13.65
N LEU A 303 16.34 -20.15 12.37
CA LEU A 303 15.34 -21.15 12.00
C LEU A 303 15.68 -22.54 12.57
N LEU A 304 16.95 -22.92 12.54
CA LEU A 304 17.43 -24.19 13.12
C LEU A 304 17.33 -24.18 14.65
N GLU A 305 17.65 -23.06 15.32
CA GLU A 305 17.46 -22.91 16.76
C GLU A 305 16.00 -23.03 17.19
N ARG A 306 15.06 -22.56 16.35
CA ARG A 306 13.61 -22.66 16.63
C ARG A 306 13.00 -23.99 16.20
N ALA A 307 13.72 -24.80 15.43
CA ALA A 307 13.35 -26.19 15.21
C ALA A 307 13.61 -27.04 16.47
N SER A 308 13.22 -28.31 16.44
CA SER A 308 13.49 -29.25 17.53
C SER A 308 13.80 -30.63 17.00
N LYS A 309 14.29 -31.53 17.86
CA LYS A 309 14.41 -32.96 17.55
C LYS A 309 13.04 -33.63 17.36
N ASP A 310 11.99 -33.12 18.02
CA ASP A 310 10.61 -33.52 17.78
C ASP A 310 10.00 -32.80 16.57
N TRP A 311 8.97 -33.40 15.97
CA TRP A 311 8.22 -32.78 14.87
C TRP A 311 7.48 -31.52 15.32
N ARG A 312 7.67 -30.41 14.60
CA ARG A 312 6.94 -29.16 14.81
C ARG A 312 6.38 -28.62 13.50
N LYS A 313 5.20 -27.99 13.56
CA LYS A 313 4.63 -27.31 12.38
C LYS A 313 5.59 -26.23 11.86
N VAL A 314 5.78 -26.19 10.54
CA VAL A 314 6.60 -25.17 9.87
C VAL A 314 6.14 -23.76 10.25
N ALA A 315 4.82 -23.52 10.24
CA ALA A 315 4.24 -22.24 10.66
C ALA A 315 4.62 -21.84 12.10
N ARG A 316 4.80 -22.80 13.00
CA ARG A 316 5.23 -22.53 14.38
C ARG A 316 6.70 -22.12 14.44
N VAL A 317 7.58 -22.80 13.70
CA VAL A 317 8.99 -22.43 13.60
C VAL A 317 9.14 -21.02 13.02
N ILE A 318 8.41 -20.70 11.96
CA ILE A 318 8.38 -19.36 11.36
C ILE A 318 7.88 -18.31 12.36
N ALA A 319 6.73 -18.55 13.02
CA ALA A 319 6.18 -17.60 13.98
C ALA A 319 7.12 -17.33 15.16
N ASP A 320 7.76 -18.38 15.69
CA ASP A 320 8.75 -18.27 16.79
C ASP A 320 10.00 -17.49 16.33
N THR A 321 10.42 -17.68 15.07
CA THR A 321 11.54 -16.95 14.45
C THR A 321 11.22 -15.47 14.28
N MET A 322 10.04 -15.14 13.74
CA MET A 322 9.59 -13.76 13.57
C MET A 322 9.47 -13.06 14.92
N GLY A 323 8.80 -13.69 15.90
CA GLY A 323 8.60 -13.10 17.22
C GLY A 323 9.91 -12.81 17.97
N HIS A 324 10.95 -13.61 17.73
CA HIS A 324 12.28 -13.36 18.32
C HIS A 324 13.02 -12.20 17.66
N ASN A 325 12.91 -12.10 16.33
CA ASN A 325 13.61 -11.06 15.60
C ASN A 325 12.94 -9.69 15.69
N MET A 326 11.68 -9.62 16.10
CA MET A 326 10.86 -8.41 16.04
C MET A 326 11.35 -7.25 16.90
N GLU A 327 12.19 -7.44 17.91
CA GLU A 327 12.67 -6.36 18.78
C GLU A 327 14.20 -6.26 18.74
N PRO A 328 14.79 -5.09 18.41
CA PRO A 328 14.13 -3.80 18.16
C PRO A 328 13.65 -3.58 16.71
N TYR A 329 13.79 -4.57 15.83
CA TYR A 329 13.63 -4.42 14.37
C TYR A 329 12.72 -5.47 13.74
N ILE A 330 11.88 -5.10 12.79
CA ILE A 330 11.13 -6.06 11.96
C ILE A 330 11.97 -6.42 10.73
N GLN A 331 12.58 -7.61 10.74
CA GLN A 331 13.57 -7.98 9.72
C GLN A 331 12.99 -8.63 8.47
N VAL A 332 12.04 -9.55 8.63
CA VAL A 332 11.64 -10.46 7.55
C VAL A 332 10.21 -10.98 7.74
N GLY A 333 9.52 -11.20 6.62
CA GLY A 333 8.18 -11.79 6.58
C GLY A 333 8.19 -13.32 6.56
N ASP A 334 7.04 -13.91 6.85
CA ASP A 334 6.80 -15.35 6.91
C ASP A 334 7.17 -16.08 5.62
N MET A 335 6.80 -15.52 4.46
CA MET A 335 7.06 -16.14 3.17
C MET A 335 8.56 -16.33 2.91
N MET A 336 9.38 -15.35 3.25
CA MET A 336 10.82 -15.48 3.05
C MET A 336 11.44 -16.51 3.98
N LEU A 337 10.99 -16.58 5.23
CA LEU A 337 11.40 -17.64 6.16
C LEU A 337 10.94 -19.03 5.68
N LEU A 338 9.77 -19.13 5.05
CA LEU A 338 9.31 -20.36 4.42
C LEU A 338 10.26 -20.82 3.31
N THR A 339 10.66 -19.93 2.40
CA THR A 339 11.64 -20.28 1.34
C THR A 339 12.96 -20.81 1.93
N ARG A 340 13.37 -20.27 3.10
CA ARG A 340 14.56 -20.75 3.81
C ARG A 340 14.35 -22.11 4.44
N ILE A 341 13.19 -22.39 5.05
CA ILE A 341 12.86 -23.73 5.55
C ILE A 341 12.90 -24.76 4.42
N VAL A 342 12.33 -24.46 3.25
CA VAL A 342 12.39 -25.37 2.09
C VAL A 342 13.85 -25.65 1.72
N ALA A 343 14.68 -24.60 1.60
CA ALA A 343 16.10 -24.77 1.30
C ALA A 343 16.85 -25.58 2.37
N LEU A 344 16.51 -25.43 3.65
CA LEU A 344 17.10 -26.21 4.75
C LEU A 344 16.69 -27.69 4.70
N VAL A 345 15.47 -27.98 4.26
CA VAL A 345 15.00 -29.35 4.01
C VAL A 345 15.75 -29.97 2.83
N ASP A 346 15.89 -29.24 1.72
CA ASP A 346 16.63 -29.70 0.54
C ASP A 346 18.12 -29.95 0.83
N GLN A 347 18.70 -29.16 1.75
CA GLN A 347 20.08 -29.35 2.23
C GLN A 347 20.23 -30.49 3.25
N GLY A 348 19.13 -31.13 3.68
CA GLY A 348 19.14 -32.16 4.72
C GLY A 348 19.43 -31.63 6.12
N LYS A 349 19.40 -30.30 6.33
CA LYS A 349 19.56 -29.68 7.66
C LYS A 349 18.28 -29.72 8.48
N LEU A 350 17.13 -29.90 7.82
CA LEU A 350 15.85 -30.23 8.43
C LEU A 350 15.27 -31.47 7.72
N MET A 351 14.55 -32.29 8.47
CA MET A 351 13.69 -33.33 7.91
C MET A 351 12.27 -32.80 7.85
N ALA A 352 11.54 -33.10 6.77
CA ALA A 352 10.15 -32.70 6.58
C ALA A 352 9.19 -33.90 6.59
N HIS A 353 8.01 -33.69 7.16
CA HIS A 353 6.86 -34.57 7.07
C HIS A 353 5.71 -33.83 6.38
N GLY A 354 5.48 -34.18 5.11
CA GLY A 354 4.58 -33.45 4.19
C GLY A 354 5.33 -32.44 3.30
N ASP A 355 4.58 -31.67 2.53
CA ASP A 355 5.12 -30.64 1.63
C ASP A 355 5.53 -29.37 2.40
N PRO A 356 6.84 -29.02 2.45
CA PRO A 356 7.34 -27.85 3.19
C PRO A 356 6.66 -26.53 2.81
N TRP A 357 6.21 -26.37 1.55
CA TRP A 357 5.52 -25.16 1.11
C TRP A 357 4.15 -24.97 1.78
N LEU A 358 3.54 -26.06 2.27
CA LEU A 358 2.29 -26.03 3.01
C LEU A 358 2.54 -25.80 4.50
N MET A 359 3.06 -24.62 4.87
CA MET A 359 3.59 -24.34 6.23
C MET A 359 2.64 -24.65 7.40
N ARG A 360 1.31 -24.60 7.18
CA ARG A 360 0.30 -24.92 8.21
C ARG A 360 0.04 -26.42 8.36
N LYS A 361 0.39 -27.22 7.36
CA LYS A 361 0.16 -28.67 7.31
C LYS A 361 1.45 -29.46 7.56
N CYS A 362 2.57 -29.01 7.01
CA CYS A 362 3.87 -29.66 7.13
C CYS A 362 4.48 -29.51 8.52
N GLU A 363 5.24 -30.53 8.91
CA GLU A 363 6.07 -30.54 10.11
C GLU A 363 7.54 -30.73 9.74
N VAL A 364 8.42 -30.10 10.51
CA VAL A 364 9.87 -30.24 10.38
C VAL A 364 10.50 -30.60 11.71
N ARG A 365 11.67 -31.25 11.65
CA ARG A 365 12.54 -31.52 12.79
C ARG A 365 14.01 -31.46 12.39
N LEU A 366 14.90 -31.33 13.37
CA LEU A 366 16.33 -31.51 13.19
C LEU A 366 16.64 -33.00 12.89
N PRO A 367 17.61 -33.30 12.00
CA PRO A 367 18.15 -34.64 11.82
C PRO A 367 18.69 -35.21 13.14
N ASP A 368 18.80 -36.53 13.24
CA ASP A 368 19.24 -37.22 14.47
C ASP A 368 20.67 -36.89 14.89
#